data_AF-A0A067ERW6-F1
#
_entry.id   AF-A0A067ERW6-F1
#
_cell.length_a   1.000
_cell.length_b   1.000
_cell.length_c   1.000
_cell.angle_alpha   90.00
_cell.angle_beta   90.00
_cell.angle_gamma   90.00
#
_symmetry.space_group_name_H-M   'P 1'
#
loop_
_entity.id
_entity.type
_entity.pdbx_description
1 polymer ?
#
loop_
_entity_poly.entity_id
_entity_poly.type
_entity_poly.pdbx_seq_one_letter_code
_entity_poly.pdbx_strand_id
1 'polypeptide(L)' 'MGAPKQKWTQEEEAALKAGVIKHGAGKWRTILKDPEFSGVLYLRSNVDLK' A
#
# COMPACT_ATOMS: atom_id res chain seq x y z
N MET A 1 -10.07 13.04 19.14
CA MET A 1 -9.25 11.83 19.35
C MET A 1 -8.59 11.49 18.02
N GLY A 2 -7.33 11.91 17.83
CA GLY A 2 -6.63 11.62 16.58
C GLY A 2 -6.37 10.12 16.50
N ALA A 3 -6.90 9.46 15.48
CA ALA A 3 -6.65 8.04 15.25
C ALA A 3 -5.14 7.80 15.31
N PRO A 4 -4.68 6.79 16.07
CA PRO A 4 -3.24 6.52 16.20
C PRO A 4 -2.67 6.37 14.79
N LYS A 5 -1.62 7.14 14.49
CA LYS A 5 -0.84 7.05 13.23
C LYS A 5 -0.62 5.58 12.93
N GLN A 6 -1.39 5.03 11.98
CA GLN A 6 -1.33 3.63 11.62
C GLN A 6 0.04 3.44 10.96
N LYS A 7 1.02 3.00 11.76
CA LYS A 7 2.37 2.72 11.28
C LYS A 7 2.25 1.66 10.20
N TRP A 8 2.96 1.88 9.10
CA TRP A 8 3.11 0.86 8.08
C TRP A 8 3.71 -0.38 8.75
N THR A 9 3.06 -1.52 8.59
CA THR A 9 3.65 -2.79 9.03
C THR A 9 4.71 -3.22 8.02
N GLN A 10 5.64 -4.07 8.44
CA GLN A 10 6.67 -4.59 7.54
C GLN A 10 6.05 -5.31 6.32
N GLU A 11 4.89 -5.96 6.50
CA GLU A 11 4.14 -6.58 5.41
C GLU A 11 3.61 -5.52 4.42
N GLU A 12 3.01 -4.43 4.92
CA GLU A 12 2.53 -3.33 4.08
C GLU A 12 3.69 -2.64 3.34
N GLU A 13 4.81 -2.37 4.02
CA GLU A 13 5.99 -1.78 3.38
C GLU A 13 6.59 -2.71 2.32
N ALA A 14 6.66 -4.02 2.61
CA ALA A 14 7.16 -5.01 1.66
C ALA A 14 6.22 -5.13 0.44
N ALA A 15 4.90 -5.19 0.65
CA ALA A 15 3.89 -5.19 -0.40
C ALA A 15 3.95 -3.91 -1.24
N LEU A 16 4.08 -2.75 -0.60
CA LEU A 16 4.25 -1.47 -1.28
C LEU A 16 5.51 -1.47 -2.14
N LYS A 17 6.65 -1.83 -1.55
CA LYS A 17 7.94 -1.84 -2.25
C LYS A 17 7.94 -2.83 -3.42
N ALA A 18 7.40 -4.02 -3.21
CA ALA A 18 7.24 -5.03 -4.26
C ALA A 18 6.28 -4.55 -5.36
N GLY A 19 5.14 -3.96 -4.99
CA GLY A 19 4.19 -3.38 -5.92
C GLY A 19 4.77 -2.23 -6.73
N VAL A 20 5.54 -1.34 -6.10
CA VAL A 20 6.25 -0.24 -6.77
C VAL A 20 7.32 -0.77 -7.73
N ILE A 21 8.03 -1.84 -7.35
CA ILE A 21 9.03 -2.47 -8.23
C ILE A 21 8.34 -3.18 -9.41
N LYS A 22 7.20 -3.84 -9.18
CA LYS A 22 6.47 -4.62 -10.18
C LYS A 22 5.68 -3.76 -11.17
N HIS A 23 4.97 -2.75 -10.67
CA HIS A 23 4.07 -1.89 -11.46
C HIS A 23 4.67 -0.52 -11.79
N GLY A 24 5.61 -0.04 -10.98
CA GLY A 24 6.20 1.29 -11.09
C GLY A 24 5.70 2.27 -10.02
N ALA A 25 6.60 3.16 -9.56
CA ALA A 25 6.25 4.25 -8.66
C ALA A 25 5.18 5.17 -9.29
N GLY A 26 4.13 5.51 -8.54
CA GLY A 26 3.00 6.31 -9.03
C GLY A 26 1.82 5.49 -9.57
N LYS A 27 1.96 4.16 -9.71
CA LYS A 27 0.86 3.24 -10.03
C LYS A 27 0.16 2.71 -8.77
N TRP A 28 -0.04 3.58 -7.76
CA TRP A 28 -0.65 3.22 -6.47
C TRP A 28 -2.03 2.58 -6.61
N ARG A 29 -2.86 3.10 -7.51
CA ARG A 29 -4.17 2.51 -7.86
C ARG A 29 -4.03 1.11 -8.44
N THR A 30 -3.01 0.84 -9.24
CA THR A 30 -2.77 -0.48 -9.83
C THR A 30 -2.30 -1.44 -8.74
N ILE A 31 -1.36 -1.01 -7.89
CA ILE A 31 -0.86 -1.79 -6.75
C ILE A 31 -2.00 -2.14 -5.79
N LEU A 32 -2.86 -1.18 -5.45
CA LEU A 32 -4.05 -1.43 -4.60
C LEU A 32 -5.11 -2.32 -5.24
N LYS A 33 -5.18 -2.38 -6.58
CA LYS A 33 -6.09 -3.29 -7.30
C LYS A 33 -5.52 -4.68 -7.48
N ASP A 34 -4.22 -4.83 -7.27
CA ASP A 34 -3.51 -6.08 -7.48
C ASP A 34 -3.84 -7.03 -6.32
N PRO A 35 -4.43 -8.22 -6.56
CA PRO A 35 -4.83 -9.12 -5.48
C PRO A 35 -3.66 -9.56 -4.59
N GLU A 36 -2.40 -9.51 -5.07
CA GLU A 36 -1.21 -9.80 -4.25
C GLU A 36 -0.98 -8.71 -3.18
N PHE A 37 -1.28 -7.45 -3.47
CA PHE A 37 -1.01 -6.33 -2.57
C PHE A 37 -2.28 -5.74 -1.96
N SER A 38 -3.43 -5.87 -2.62
CA SER A 38 -4.72 -5.35 -2.17
C SER A 38 -5.16 -5.98 -0.87
N GLY A 39 -4.79 -7.24 -0.60
CA GLY A 39 -5.09 -7.93 0.66
C GLY A 39 -4.24 -7.44 1.83
N VAL A 40 -3.02 -6.93 1.57
CA VAL A 40 -2.12 -6.38 2.60
C VAL A 40 -2.41 -4.89 2.80
N LEU A 41 -2.63 -4.18 1.70
CA LEU A 41 -2.89 -2.75 1.65
C LEU A 41 -4.40 -2.42 1.71
N TYR A 42 -5.27 -3.38 2.05
CA TYR A 42 -6.72 -3.16 2.08
C TYR A 42 -7.14 -2.09 3.10
N LEU A 43 -6.32 -1.90 4.14
CA LEU A 43 -6.48 -0.88 5.17
C LEU A 43 -5.90 0.48 4.74
N ARG A 44 -5.27 0.57 3.57
CA ARG A 44 -4.63 1.78 3.04
C ARG A 44 -5.38 2.27 1.82
N SER A 45 -5.61 3.57 1.79
CA SER A 45 -6.21 4.22 0.63
C SER A 45 -5.12 4.73 -0.30
N ASN A 46 -5.46 5.01 -1.57
CA ASN A 46 -4.49 5.58 -2.52
C ASN A 46 -3.80 6.86 -2.00
N VAL A 47 -4.46 7.56 -1.08
CA VAL A 47 -3.99 8.78 -0.44
C VAL A 47 -2.84 8.48 0.53
N ASP A 48 -2.90 7.36 1.25
CA ASP A 48 -1.80 6.91 2.12
C ASP A 48 -0.57 6.47 1.33
N LEU A 49 -0.78 6.02 0.08
CA LEU A 49 0.28 5.59 -0.83
C LEU A 49 0.89 6.73 -1.66
N LYS A 50 0.23 7.88 -1.76
CA LYS A 50 0.69 9.02 -2.55
C LYS A 50 1.72 9.85 -1.80
#